data_AF-A0A9D9WUK7-F1
#
_entry.id   AF-A0A9D9WUK7-F1
#
_cell.length_a   1.000
_cell.length_b   1.000
_cell.length_c   1.000
_cell.angle_alpha   90.00
_cell.angle_beta   90.00
_cell.angle_gamma   90.00
#
_symmetry.space_group_name_H-M   'P 1'
#
loop_
_entity.id
_entity.type
_entity.pdbx_description
1 polymer ?
#
loop_
_entity_poly.entity_id
_entity_poly.type
_entity_poly.pdbx_seq_one_letter_code
_entity_poly.pdbx_strand_id
1 'polypeptide(L)'
;MSSNVIDPVCGMTVKPDSAHATDLDGIHYRFCSAKCKSKFDAEPARYLAPEPEEAAVPGAEYTCPMHPEIRQIGPGTCPKCGMALEPLLPDLDKDEDNTEYLDFRRRFWGSLPLTVVVVVLAMVGHRLEGLSPAARTWGELLFSLPIVLWAGAPFFVRGWQSLVQRSPNMWTLISLGTGAAFAYSVVAALVPGLFPPSFIAHGRIGVYFEAAAVIISLTLLGQMLELRARSQTTAAIKSLLGLSPKTARRINPDGIEEDVPLTHVHVGDM
;
A
#
# COMPACT_ATOMS: atom_id res chain seq x y z
N MET A 1 43.10 16.03 -36.27
CA MET A 1 42.33 15.60 -35.09
C MET A 1 40.93 16.16 -35.26
N SER A 2 40.01 15.36 -35.80
CA SER A 2 38.65 15.80 -36.11
C SER A 2 37.80 15.62 -34.86
N SER A 3 37.43 16.71 -34.20
CA SER A 3 36.48 16.69 -33.09
C SER A 3 35.13 16.23 -33.63
N ASN A 4 34.70 15.03 -33.23
CA ASN A 4 33.37 14.53 -33.51
C ASN A 4 32.34 15.46 -32.87
N VAL A 5 31.48 16.08 -33.69
CA VAL A 5 30.43 17.00 -33.23
C VAL A 5 29.15 16.20 -33.05
N ILE A 6 28.42 16.41 -31.95
CA ILE A 6 27.17 15.69 -31.66
C ILE A 6 25.99 16.55 -32.11
N ASP A 7 25.04 15.95 -32.83
CA ASP A 7 23.80 16.61 -33.22
C ASP A 7 22.91 16.82 -31.97
N PRO A 8 22.59 18.06 -31.59
CA PRO A 8 21.81 18.35 -30.37
C PRO A 8 20.34 17.92 -30.45
N VAL A 9 19.82 17.59 -31.64
CA VAL A 9 18.42 17.17 -31.84
C VAL A 9 18.23 15.67 -31.67
N CYS A 10 19.25 14.87 -32.02
CA CYS A 10 19.13 13.41 -32.06
C CYS A 10 20.27 12.64 -31.39
N GLY A 11 21.33 13.33 -30.93
CA GLY A 11 22.48 12.71 -30.28
C GLY A 11 23.42 11.95 -31.23
N MET A 12 23.21 11.98 -32.54
CA MET A 12 24.07 11.28 -33.50
C MET A 12 25.40 12.02 -33.69
N THR A 13 26.49 11.26 -33.83
CA THR A 13 27.80 11.82 -34.20
C THR A 13 27.79 12.30 -35.66
N VAL A 14 28.09 13.58 -35.86
CA VAL A 14 28.11 14.25 -37.16
C VAL A 14 29.53 14.39 -37.66
N LYS A 15 29.72 14.12 -38.96
CA LYS A 15 31.00 14.34 -39.62
C LYS A 15 31.32 15.84 -39.73
N PRO A 16 32.59 16.25 -39.69
CA PRO A 16 33.01 17.66 -39.75
C PRO A 16 32.73 18.35 -41.10
N ASP A 17 32.20 17.65 -42.10
CA ASP A 17 31.89 18.13 -43.45
C ASP A 17 30.39 18.08 -43.75
N SER A 18 29.53 17.87 -42.75
CA SER A 18 28.07 17.87 -42.96
C SER A 18 27.59 19.19 -43.60
N ALA A 19 26.80 19.06 -44.67
CA ALA A 19 26.17 20.17 -45.38
C ALA A 19 25.05 20.85 -44.58
N HIS A 20 24.65 20.28 -43.45
CA HIS A 20 23.57 20.78 -42.60
C HIS A 20 24.16 21.40 -41.34
N ALA A 21 24.34 22.72 -41.36
CA ALA A 21 24.87 23.51 -40.26
C ALA A 21 24.08 24.80 -40.07
N THR A 22 24.03 25.29 -38.84
CA THR A 22 23.44 26.58 -38.46
C THR A 22 24.37 27.28 -37.48
N ASP A 23 24.49 28.60 -37.63
CA ASP A 23 25.21 29.47 -36.71
C ASP A 23 24.25 30.16 -35.75
N LEU A 24 24.47 29.93 -34.46
CA LEU A 24 23.71 30.58 -33.39
C LEU A 24 24.68 31.03 -32.30
N ASP A 25 24.63 32.32 -31.94
CA ASP A 25 25.44 32.93 -30.89
C ASP A 25 26.96 32.68 -31.00
N GLY A 26 27.47 32.63 -32.24
CA GLY A 26 28.88 32.40 -32.54
C GLY A 26 29.33 30.94 -32.44
N ILE A 27 28.39 30.00 -32.25
CA ILE A 27 28.64 28.55 -32.22
C ILE A 27 28.10 27.91 -33.51
N HIS A 28 29.00 27.23 -34.24
CA HIS A 28 28.66 26.47 -35.44
C HIS A 28 28.07 25.09 -35.06
N TYR A 29 26.75 24.96 -35.09
CA TYR A 29 26.06 23.68 -34.87
C TYR A 29 25.97 22.88 -36.17
N ARG A 30 26.19 21.56 -36.08
CA ARG A 30 26.11 20.63 -37.21
C ARG A 30 25.11 19.54 -36.93
N PHE A 31 24.37 19.17 -37.98
CA PHE A 31 23.26 18.22 -37.90
C PHE A 31 23.48 17.02 -38.81
N CYS A 32 22.92 15.88 -38.43
CA CYS A 32 22.99 14.63 -39.18
C CYS A 32 22.09 14.64 -40.42
N SER A 33 21.08 15.50 -40.46
CA SER A 33 20.10 15.58 -41.55
C SER A 33 19.46 16.96 -41.66
N ALA A 34 18.88 17.26 -42.83
CA ALA A 34 18.07 18.46 -43.04
C ALA A 34 16.88 18.55 -42.06
N LYS A 35 16.34 17.41 -41.61
CA LYS A 35 15.22 17.34 -40.67
C LYS A 35 15.63 17.72 -39.24
N CYS A 36 16.83 17.36 -38.81
CA CYS A 36 17.39 17.81 -37.52
C CYS A 36 17.69 19.30 -37.58
N LYS A 37 18.31 19.79 -38.66
CA LYS A 37 18.52 21.23 -38.87
C LYS A 37 17.21 22.02 -38.80
N SER A 38 16.17 21.60 -39.53
CA SER A 38 14.89 22.32 -39.52
C SER A 38 14.20 22.33 -38.16
N LYS A 39 14.36 21.25 -37.38
CA LYS A 39 13.82 21.18 -36.01
C LYS A 39 14.58 22.11 -35.07
N PHE A 40 15.91 22.13 -35.17
CA PHE A 40 16.74 23.03 -34.39
C PHE A 40 16.47 24.49 -34.75
N ASP A 41 16.41 24.84 -36.04
CA ASP A 41 16.14 26.20 -36.50
C ASP A 41 14.74 26.70 -36.06
N ALA A 42 13.77 25.80 -35.91
CA ALA A 42 12.42 26.14 -35.48
C ALA A 42 12.32 26.44 -33.98
N GLU A 43 13.03 25.65 -33.14
CA GLU A 43 13.00 25.81 -31.67
C GLU A 43 14.41 25.58 -31.07
N PRO A 44 15.40 26.47 -31.28
CA PRO A 44 16.78 26.23 -30.84
C PRO A 44 16.89 26.10 -29.32
N ALA A 45 16.15 26.95 -28.59
CA ALA A 45 16.14 26.98 -27.13
C ALA A 45 15.75 25.62 -26.51
N ARG A 46 14.90 24.83 -27.18
CA ARG A 46 14.46 23.52 -26.69
C ARG A 46 15.59 22.48 -26.69
N TYR A 47 16.48 22.54 -27.67
CA TYR A 47 17.58 21.57 -27.85
C TYR A 47 18.88 22.04 -27.18
N LEU A 48 18.95 23.32 -26.79
CA LEU A 48 20.04 23.89 -26.03
C LEU A 48 19.73 24.00 -24.53
N ALA A 49 18.47 23.80 -24.14
CA ALA A 49 18.09 23.70 -22.74
C ALA A 49 18.79 22.49 -22.10
N PRO A 50 19.42 22.65 -20.92
CA PRO A 50 19.95 21.51 -20.18
C PRO A 50 18.82 20.50 -19.94
N GLU A 51 19.11 19.23 -20.20
CA GLU A 51 18.20 18.12 -19.90
C GLU A 51 17.83 18.22 -18.40
N PRO A 52 16.54 18.21 -18.01
CA PRO A 52 16.17 18.38 -16.63
C PRO A 52 16.72 17.21 -15.82
N GLU A 53 17.82 17.46 -15.11
CA GLU A 53 18.37 16.56 -14.11
C GLU A 53 17.28 16.34 -13.07
N GLU A 54 16.80 15.10 -12.92
CA GLU A 54 15.76 14.74 -11.94
C GLU A 54 16.22 15.14 -10.54
N ALA A 55 15.74 16.29 -10.11
CA ALA A 55 16.31 17.01 -8.98
C ALA A 55 15.97 16.33 -7.66
N ALA A 56 16.99 16.29 -6.80
CA ALA A 56 16.93 15.65 -5.50
C ALA A 56 15.91 16.33 -4.57
N VAL A 57 14.92 15.56 -4.10
CA VAL A 57 13.99 15.92 -3.02
C VAL A 57 14.75 15.92 -1.67
N PRO A 58 14.83 17.06 -0.94
CA PRO A 58 15.49 17.13 0.36
C PRO A 58 14.76 16.28 1.40
N GLY A 59 15.48 15.37 2.07
CA GLY A 59 14.94 14.52 3.13
C GLY A 59 14.17 13.27 2.66
N ALA A 60 14.06 13.04 1.35
CA ALA A 60 13.52 11.78 0.83
C ALA A 60 14.52 10.63 1.02
N GLU A 61 14.00 9.42 1.25
CA GLU A 61 14.78 8.18 1.24
C GLU A 61 15.01 7.77 -0.22
N TYR A 62 16.24 7.44 -0.59
CA TYR A 62 16.63 7.02 -1.94
C TYR A 62 17.05 5.56 -1.91
N THR A 63 16.74 4.81 -2.96
CA THR A 63 17.12 3.40 -3.09
C THR A 63 17.72 3.07 -4.45
N CYS A 64 18.46 1.97 -4.54
CA CYS A 64 19.01 1.48 -5.79
C CYS A 64 18.00 0.52 -6.46
N PRO A 65 17.62 0.73 -7.74
CA PRO A 65 16.65 -0.14 -8.41
C PRO A 65 17.09 -1.61 -8.51
N MET A 66 18.40 -1.87 -8.52
CA MET A 66 18.98 -3.23 -8.53
C MET A 66 19.27 -3.80 -7.13
N HIS A 67 19.34 -2.94 -6.11
CA HIS A 67 19.69 -3.35 -4.74
C HIS A 67 18.78 -2.64 -3.72
N PRO A 68 17.52 -3.10 -3.54
CA PRO A 68 16.51 -2.42 -2.70
C PRO A 68 16.85 -2.35 -1.20
N GLU A 69 17.83 -3.13 -0.77
CA GLU A 69 18.39 -3.13 0.58
C GLU A 69 19.21 -1.86 0.87
N ILE A 70 19.69 -1.19 -0.17
CA ILE A 70 20.45 0.06 -0.04
C ILE A 70 19.45 1.20 0.05
N ARG A 71 19.37 1.83 1.23
CA ARG A 71 18.53 2.99 1.49
C ARG A 71 19.32 4.06 2.21
N GLN A 72 19.18 5.31 1.79
CA GLN A 72 19.82 6.45 2.45
C GLN A 72 18.99 7.71 2.27
N ILE A 73 19.25 8.71 3.12
CA ILE A 73 18.58 10.01 3.04
C ILE A 73 19.37 10.91 2.09
N GLY A 74 18.74 11.35 1.01
CA GLY A 74 19.35 12.20 -0.02
C GLY A 74 20.01 11.43 -1.19
N PRO A 75 20.36 12.16 -2.27
CA PRO A 75 20.92 11.56 -3.47
C PRO A 75 22.30 10.95 -3.20
N GLY A 76 22.67 9.95 -4.00
CA GLY A 76 23.98 9.33 -3.89
C GLY A 76 24.15 8.18 -4.87
N THR A 77 25.22 7.41 -4.70
CA THR A 77 25.55 6.27 -5.55
C THR A 77 25.52 4.98 -4.75
N CYS A 78 25.03 3.91 -5.37
CA CYS A 78 24.94 2.60 -4.76
C CYS A 78 26.34 2.01 -4.52
N PRO A 79 26.70 1.58 -3.29
CA PRO A 79 28.02 1.02 -3.01
C PRO A 79 28.24 -0.38 -3.60
N LYS A 80 27.16 -1.06 -4.04
CA LYS A 80 27.24 -2.39 -4.66
C LYS A 80 27.45 -2.34 -6.18
N CYS A 81 26.80 -1.41 -6.89
CA CYS A 81 26.83 -1.35 -8.36
C CYS A 81 27.19 0.00 -8.97
N GLY A 82 27.38 1.04 -8.17
CA GLY A 82 27.76 2.37 -8.63
C GLY A 82 26.66 3.17 -9.33
N MET A 83 25.44 2.63 -9.49
CA MET A 83 24.30 3.36 -10.04
C MET A 83 23.85 4.49 -9.11
N ALA A 84 23.35 5.58 -9.70
CA ALA A 84 22.67 6.63 -8.94
C ALA A 84 21.46 6.04 -8.20
N LEU A 85 21.26 6.50 -6.96
CA LEU A 85 20.08 6.13 -6.19
C LEU A 85 18.89 6.97 -6.66
N GLU A 86 17.74 6.34 -6.75
CA GLU A 86 16.48 6.97 -7.16
C GLU A 86 15.63 7.27 -5.91
N PRO A 87 14.87 8.38 -5.90
CA PRO A 87 14.03 8.72 -4.76
C PRO A 87 12.95 7.65 -4.58
N LEU A 88 12.94 7.02 -3.41
CA LEU A 88 11.85 6.18 -2.94
C LEU A 88 10.72 7.11 -2.51
N LEU A 89 9.98 7.65 -3.50
CA LEU A 89 8.72 8.32 -3.20
C LEU A 89 7.80 7.26 -2.58
N PRO A 90 7.29 7.45 -1.36
CA PRO A 90 6.27 6.56 -0.84
C PRO A 90 5.09 6.66 -1.80
N ASP A 91 4.78 5.58 -2.52
CA ASP A 91 3.78 5.51 -3.58
C ASP A 91 2.58 6.43 -3.27
N LEU A 92 2.58 7.63 -3.86
CA LEU A 92 1.65 8.71 -3.49
C LEU A 92 0.21 8.39 -3.93
N ASP A 93 0.04 7.33 -4.72
CA ASP A 93 -1.20 6.93 -5.41
C ASP A 93 -1.72 5.54 -5.02
N LYS A 94 -1.16 4.86 -4.01
CA LYS A 94 -1.68 3.56 -3.58
C LYS A 94 -2.92 3.70 -2.69
N ASP A 95 -4.08 3.56 -3.31
CA ASP A 95 -5.40 3.23 -2.71
C ASP A 95 -5.41 1.88 -1.94
N GLU A 96 -4.25 1.28 -1.65
CA GLU A 96 -4.12 -0.06 -1.02
C GLU A 96 -4.65 -0.06 0.42
N ASP A 97 -4.30 0.95 1.24
CA ASP A 97 -4.79 1.08 2.62
C ASP A 97 -6.33 1.17 2.69
N ASN A 98 -6.94 1.81 1.70
CA ASN A 98 -8.38 1.97 1.65
C ASN A 98 -9.06 0.63 1.29
N THR A 99 -8.44 -0.17 0.42
CA THR A 99 -9.01 -1.45 -0.03
C THR A 99 -9.07 -2.48 1.09
N GLU A 100 -8.00 -2.62 1.89
CA GLU A 100 -7.97 -3.54 3.04
C GLU A 100 -8.93 -3.09 4.15
N TYR A 101 -8.97 -1.79 4.46
CA TYR A 101 -9.93 -1.22 5.41
C TYR A 101 -11.38 -1.48 4.98
N LEU A 102 -11.70 -1.30 3.70
CA LEU A 102 -13.03 -1.52 3.16
C LEU A 102 -13.44 -3.01 3.21
N ASP A 103 -12.51 -3.94 2.97
CA ASP A 103 -12.77 -5.38 3.11
C ASP A 103 -13.09 -5.75 4.57
N PHE A 104 -12.26 -5.33 5.53
CA PHE A 104 -12.52 -5.59 6.95
C PHE A 104 -13.79 -4.89 7.45
N ARG A 105 -14.07 -3.67 7.00
CA ARG A 105 -15.30 -2.97 7.34
C ARG A 105 -16.52 -3.74 6.82
N ARG A 106 -16.48 -4.23 5.58
CA ARG A 106 -17.58 -5.03 4.99
C ARG A 106 -17.77 -6.33 5.76
N ARG A 107 -16.68 -7.04 6.11
CA ARG A 107 -16.75 -8.27 6.90
C ARG A 107 -17.33 -8.03 8.28
N PHE A 108 -16.84 -7.01 8.99
CA PHE A 108 -17.31 -6.64 10.32
C PHE A 108 -18.80 -6.34 10.32
N TRP A 109 -19.26 -5.41 9.48
CA TRP A 109 -20.68 -5.04 9.44
C TRP A 109 -21.58 -6.15 8.88
N GLY A 110 -21.05 -7.01 8.00
CA GLY A 110 -21.76 -8.20 7.53
C GLY A 110 -21.93 -9.27 8.61
N SER A 111 -20.92 -9.49 9.45
CA SER A 111 -20.95 -10.51 10.50
C SER A 111 -21.51 -10.04 11.84
N LEU A 112 -21.55 -8.72 12.09
CA LEU A 112 -21.99 -8.16 13.37
C LEU A 112 -23.44 -8.54 13.73
N PRO A 113 -24.44 -8.44 12.84
CA PRO A 113 -25.81 -8.86 13.16
C PRO A 113 -25.89 -10.33 13.54
N LEU A 114 -25.16 -11.19 12.81
CA LEU A 114 -25.11 -12.63 13.07
C LEU A 114 -24.43 -12.92 14.41
N THR A 115 -23.36 -12.20 14.74
CA THR A 115 -22.66 -12.32 16.03
C THR A 115 -23.59 -11.96 17.18
N VAL A 116 -24.35 -10.87 17.04
CA VAL A 116 -25.34 -10.45 18.04
C VAL A 116 -26.41 -11.53 18.21
N VAL A 117 -26.92 -12.12 17.12
CA VAL A 117 -27.89 -13.22 17.19
C VAL A 117 -27.31 -14.42 17.93
N VAL A 118 -26.08 -14.85 17.61
CA VAL A 118 -25.42 -15.98 18.29
C VAL A 118 -25.25 -15.69 19.79
N VAL A 119 -24.79 -14.50 20.17
CA VAL A 119 -24.60 -14.13 21.58
C VAL A 119 -25.92 -14.11 22.33
N VAL A 120 -26.98 -13.55 21.73
CA VAL A 120 -28.32 -13.54 22.33
C VAL A 120 -28.86 -14.96 22.48
N LEU A 121 -28.67 -15.84 21.49
CA LEU A 121 -29.04 -17.25 21.60
C LEU A 121 -28.27 -17.97 22.70
N ALA A 122 -26.96 -17.72 22.83
CA ALA A 122 -26.13 -18.35 23.85
C ALA A 122 -26.52 -17.91 25.28
N MET A 123 -26.78 -16.61 25.48
CA MET A 123 -27.09 -16.05 26.81
C MET A 123 -28.56 -16.17 27.20
N VAL A 124 -29.47 -15.84 26.29
CA VAL A 124 -30.92 -15.72 26.55
C VAL A 124 -31.67 -16.96 26.08
N GLY A 125 -31.09 -17.77 25.20
CA GLY A 125 -31.72 -18.95 24.63
C GLY A 125 -32.30 -19.85 25.70
N HIS A 126 -31.59 -20.06 26.81
CA HIS A 126 -32.06 -20.92 27.92
C HIS A 126 -33.38 -20.47 28.57
N ARG A 127 -33.75 -19.18 28.47
CA ARG A 127 -34.99 -18.61 29.04
C ARG A 127 -36.18 -18.69 28.09
N LEU A 128 -35.95 -19.00 26.82
CA LEU A 128 -36.99 -19.08 25.81
C LEU A 128 -37.61 -20.48 25.82
N GLU A 129 -38.75 -20.63 26.49
CA GLU A 129 -39.46 -21.90 26.70
C GLU A 129 -39.87 -22.61 25.39
N GLY A 130 -39.97 -21.88 24.27
CA GLY A 130 -40.33 -22.42 22.95
C GLY A 130 -39.17 -22.98 22.12
N LEU A 131 -37.91 -22.85 22.57
CA LEU A 131 -36.74 -23.31 21.80
C LEU A 131 -36.15 -24.59 22.40
N SER A 132 -36.19 -25.69 21.66
CA SER A 132 -35.56 -26.94 22.09
C SER A 132 -34.03 -26.77 22.18
N PRO A 133 -33.34 -27.49 23.10
CA PRO A 133 -31.88 -27.43 23.21
C PRO A 133 -31.16 -27.75 21.89
N ALA A 134 -31.73 -28.66 21.10
CA ALA A 134 -31.22 -28.99 19.76
C ALA A 134 -31.38 -27.82 18.79
N ALA A 135 -32.56 -27.20 18.73
CA ALA A 135 -32.81 -26.06 17.84
C ALA A 135 -31.88 -24.86 18.16
N ARG A 136 -31.59 -24.62 19.44
CA ARG A 136 -30.63 -23.58 19.86
C ARG A 136 -29.22 -23.87 19.35
N THR A 137 -28.76 -25.11 19.51
CA THR A 137 -27.42 -25.53 19.07
C THR A 137 -27.27 -25.46 17.55
N TRP A 138 -28.29 -25.91 16.81
CA TRP A 138 -28.31 -25.80 15.35
C TRP A 138 -28.40 -24.34 14.89
N GLY A 139 -29.14 -23.49 15.59
CA GLY A 139 -29.20 -22.05 15.32
C GLY A 139 -27.83 -21.38 15.51
N GLU A 140 -27.18 -21.63 16.65
CA GLU A 140 -25.83 -21.12 16.92
C GLU A 140 -24.81 -21.60 15.88
N LEU A 141 -24.87 -22.87 15.45
CA LEU A 141 -24.04 -23.39 14.37
C LEU A 141 -24.33 -22.68 13.04
N LEU A 142 -25.59 -22.56 12.64
CA LEU A 142 -25.99 -21.97 11.37
C LEU A 142 -25.56 -20.50 11.26
N PHE A 143 -25.74 -19.71 12.32
CA PHE A 143 -25.36 -18.31 12.32
C PHE A 143 -23.86 -18.09 12.52
N SER A 144 -23.16 -18.98 13.24
CA SER A 144 -21.70 -18.87 13.41
C SER A 144 -20.90 -19.32 12.18
N LEU A 145 -21.47 -20.20 11.33
CA LEU A 145 -20.81 -20.69 10.12
C LEU A 145 -20.31 -19.57 9.19
N PRO A 146 -21.13 -18.59 8.75
CA PRO A 146 -20.65 -17.47 7.93
C PRO A 146 -19.68 -16.55 8.69
N ILE A 147 -19.81 -16.42 10.01
CA ILE A 147 -18.89 -15.58 10.80
C ILE A 147 -17.49 -16.19 10.77
N VAL A 148 -17.38 -17.49 11.07
CA VAL A 148 -16.09 -18.18 11.14
C VAL A 148 -15.50 -18.36 9.74
N LEU A 149 -16.28 -18.85 8.78
CA LEU A 149 -15.77 -19.21 7.47
C LEU A 149 -15.57 -18.02 6.53
N TRP A 150 -16.41 -16.98 6.59
CA TRP A 150 -16.29 -15.81 5.71
C TRP A 150 -15.62 -14.63 6.43
N ALA A 151 -16.12 -14.22 7.59
CA ALA A 151 -15.52 -13.07 8.28
C ALA A 151 -14.13 -13.40 8.87
N GLY A 152 -13.96 -14.63 9.40
CA GLY A 152 -12.70 -15.13 9.95
C GLY A 152 -11.69 -15.64 8.93
N ALA A 153 -12.07 -15.83 7.65
CA ALA A 153 -11.18 -16.38 6.60
C ALA A 153 -9.79 -15.74 6.55
N PRO A 154 -9.64 -14.39 6.57
CA PRO A 154 -8.33 -13.75 6.50
C PRO A 154 -7.43 -14.12 7.67
N PHE A 155 -8.00 -14.36 8.86
CA PHE A 155 -7.25 -14.72 10.06
C PHE A 155 -6.75 -16.15 10.00
N PHE A 156 -7.54 -17.08 9.45
CA PHE A 156 -7.09 -18.45 9.21
C PHE A 156 -5.98 -18.53 8.16
N VAL A 157 -6.09 -17.74 7.08
CA VAL A 157 -5.04 -17.66 6.06
C VAL A 157 -3.73 -17.12 6.66
N ARG A 158 -3.78 -16.01 7.40
CA ARG A 158 -2.61 -15.42 8.08
C ARG A 158 -2.04 -16.34 9.15
N GLY A 159 -2.90 -17.03 9.91
CA GLY A 159 -2.52 -18.01 10.92
C GLY A 159 -1.79 -19.21 10.30
N TRP A 160 -2.30 -19.71 9.17
CA TRP A 160 -1.65 -20.80 8.43
C TRP A 160 -0.29 -20.38 7.88
N GLN A 161 -0.19 -19.19 7.28
CA GLN A 161 1.09 -18.63 6.82
C GLN A 161 2.11 -18.50 7.96
N SER A 162 1.67 -18.00 9.12
CA SER A 162 2.51 -17.86 10.32
C SER A 162 3.03 -19.21 10.84
N LEU A 163 2.21 -20.25 10.78
CA LEU A 163 2.61 -21.61 11.13
C LEU A 163 3.62 -22.19 10.15
N VAL A 164 3.37 -22.04 8.84
CA VAL A 164 4.28 -22.51 7.78
C VAL A 164 5.63 -21.81 7.85
N GLN A 165 5.64 -20.50 8.12
CA GLN A 165 6.85 -19.68 8.26
C GLN A 165 7.55 -19.87 9.62
N ARG A 166 6.99 -20.68 10.52
CA ARG A 166 7.51 -20.93 11.88
C ARG A 166 7.76 -19.66 12.70
N SER A 167 6.91 -18.66 12.51
CA SER A 167 6.97 -17.38 13.22
C SER A 167 5.63 -17.11 13.91
N PRO A 168 5.36 -17.73 15.08
CA PRO A 168 4.10 -17.58 15.80
C PRO A 168 3.83 -16.12 16.16
N ASN A 169 2.62 -15.66 15.87
CA ASN A 169 2.19 -14.28 16.09
C ASN A 169 0.73 -14.25 16.56
N MET A 170 0.18 -13.03 16.69
CA MET A 170 -1.22 -12.80 17.07
C MET A 170 -2.21 -13.62 16.22
N TRP A 171 -1.98 -13.73 14.91
CA TRP A 171 -2.87 -14.47 13.99
C TRP A 171 -2.88 -15.96 14.27
N THR A 172 -1.74 -16.55 14.62
CA THR A 172 -1.67 -17.96 15.02
C THR A 172 -2.53 -18.23 16.25
N LEU A 173 -2.45 -17.37 17.27
CA LEU A 173 -3.23 -17.53 18.50
C LEU A 173 -4.74 -17.42 18.23
N ILE A 174 -5.15 -16.42 17.46
CA ILE A 174 -6.57 -16.19 17.13
C ILE A 174 -7.12 -17.32 16.26
N SER A 175 -6.39 -17.71 15.21
CA SER A 175 -6.76 -18.82 14.33
C SER A 175 -6.89 -20.14 15.10
N LEU A 176 -5.93 -20.44 15.98
CA LEU A 176 -5.96 -21.66 16.77
C LEU A 176 -7.12 -21.65 17.79
N GLY A 177 -7.30 -20.55 18.52
CA GLY A 177 -8.34 -20.45 19.54
C GLY A 177 -9.75 -20.51 18.95
N THR A 178 -10.02 -19.69 17.93
CA THR A 178 -11.34 -19.65 17.26
C THR A 178 -11.60 -20.93 16.48
N GLY A 179 -10.59 -21.50 15.82
CA GLY A 179 -10.67 -22.77 15.12
C GLY A 179 -10.95 -23.95 16.05
N ALA A 180 -10.23 -24.04 17.18
CA ALA A 180 -10.45 -25.09 18.18
C ALA A 180 -11.84 -24.99 18.83
N ALA A 181 -12.26 -23.78 19.21
CA ALA A 181 -13.59 -23.55 19.77
C ALA A 181 -14.71 -23.92 18.79
N PHE A 182 -14.56 -23.53 17.52
CA PHE A 182 -15.53 -23.88 16.48
C PHE A 182 -15.55 -25.39 16.19
N ALA A 183 -14.39 -26.02 16.01
CA ALA A 183 -14.30 -27.46 15.74
C ALA A 183 -14.89 -28.29 16.89
N TYR A 184 -14.55 -27.96 18.15
CA TYR A 184 -15.17 -28.58 19.32
C TYR A 184 -16.70 -28.45 19.29
N SER A 185 -17.20 -27.24 19.00
CA SER A 185 -18.64 -26.96 19.01
C SER A 185 -19.38 -27.70 17.89
N VAL A 186 -18.76 -27.85 16.72
CA VAL A 186 -19.28 -28.66 15.62
C VAL A 186 -19.36 -30.14 16.03
N VAL A 187 -18.32 -30.69 16.66
CA VAL A 187 -18.33 -32.08 17.13
C VAL A 187 -19.39 -32.30 18.21
N ALA A 188 -19.51 -31.37 19.16
CA ALA A 188 -20.54 -31.39 20.20
C ALA A 188 -21.97 -31.31 19.63
N ALA A 189 -22.17 -30.56 18.53
CA ALA A 189 -23.46 -30.43 17.88
C ALA A 189 -23.85 -31.65 17.03
N LEU A 190 -22.90 -32.20 16.27
CA LEU A 190 -23.17 -33.29 15.31
C LEU A 190 -23.15 -34.68 15.95
N VAL A 191 -22.25 -34.91 16.92
CA VAL A 191 -22.05 -36.22 17.53
C VAL A 191 -22.04 -36.09 19.05
N PRO A 192 -23.19 -35.76 19.68
CA PRO A 192 -23.26 -35.60 21.12
C PRO A 192 -22.96 -36.90 21.89
N GLY A 193 -23.18 -38.06 21.27
CA GLY A 193 -22.87 -39.37 21.87
C GLY A 193 -21.38 -39.65 22.08
N LEU A 194 -20.47 -38.84 21.52
CA LEU A 194 -19.03 -38.96 21.76
C LEU A 194 -18.63 -38.47 23.16
N PHE A 195 -19.46 -37.64 23.77
CA PHE A 195 -19.16 -37.00 25.05
C PHE A 195 -19.79 -37.76 26.23
N PRO A 196 -19.09 -37.85 27.38
CA PRO A 196 -19.66 -38.44 28.59
C PRO A 196 -20.92 -37.69 29.06
N PRO A 197 -21.89 -38.37 29.69
CA PRO A 197 -23.13 -37.73 30.18
C PRO A 197 -22.89 -36.58 31.17
N SER A 198 -21.74 -36.55 31.84
CA SER A 198 -21.33 -35.47 32.76
C SER A 198 -21.12 -34.11 32.07
N PHE A 199 -20.94 -34.08 30.75
CA PHE A 199 -20.78 -32.84 29.97
C PHE A 199 -22.12 -32.22 29.53
N ILE A 200 -23.25 -32.88 29.82
CA ILE A 200 -24.58 -32.38 29.46
C ILE A 200 -25.02 -31.35 30.50
N ALA A 201 -25.19 -30.10 30.06
CA ALA A 201 -25.74 -29.01 30.85
C ALA A 201 -27.01 -28.48 30.18
N HIS A 202 -28.10 -28.30 30.95
CA HIS A 202 -29.38 -27.80 30.42
C HIS A 202 -29.92 -28.60 29.21
N GLY A 203 -29.69 -29.91 29.18
CA GLY A 203 -30.20 -30.81 28.13
C GLY A 203 -29.43 -30.79 26.81
N ARG A 204 -28.24 -30.18 26.77
CA ARG A 204 -27.31 -30.24 25.62
C ARG A 204 -25.86 -30.23 26.08
N ILE A 205 -24.93 -30.53 25.19
CA ILE A 205 -23.50 -30.30 25.45
C ILE A 205 -23.23 -28.81 25.30
N GLY A 206 -22.42 -28.25 26.20
CA GLY A 206 -21.97 -26.86 26.09
C GLY A 206 -21.19 -26.65 24.80
N VAL A 207 -21.55 -25.63 24.04
CA VAL A 207 -20.89 -25.20 22.80
C VAL A 207 -20.31 -23.81 22.99
N TYR A 208 -19.35 -23.45 22.13
CA TYR A 208 -18.56 -22.21 22.21
C TYR A 208 -18.60 -21.45 20.87
N PHE A 209 -19.71 -21.55 20.13
CA PHE A 209 -19.91 -20.82 18.87
C PHE A 209 -19.89 -19.31 19.10
N GLU A 210 -20.45 -18.86 20.22
CA GLU A 210 -20.45 -17.46 20.65
C GLU A 210 -19.04 -16.96 20.95
N ALA A 211 -18.20 -17.77 21.60
CA ALA A 211 -16.82 -17.38 21.89
C ALA A 211 -16.03 -17.17 20.59
N ALA A 212 -16.14 -18.11 19.64
CA ALA A 212 -15.48 -17.98 18.33
C ALA A 212 -15.99 -16.75 17.56
N ALA A 213 -17.31 -16.51 17.52
CA ALA A 213 -17.91 -15.39 16.82
C ALA A 213 -17.51 -14.03 17.43
N VAL A 214 -17.54 -13.91 18.77
CA VAL A 214 -17.15 -12.68 19.48
C VAL A 214 -15.68 -12.37 19.27
N ILE A 215 -14.79 -13.36 19.40
CA ILE A 215 -13.35 -13.14 19.18
C ILE A 215 -13.10 -12.64 17.76
N ILE A 216 -13.69 -13.27 16.73
CA ILE A 216 -13.53 -12.82 15.33
C ILE A 216 -14.04 -11.39 15.15
N SER A 217 -15.23 -11.08 15.69
CA SER A 217 -15.83 -9.75 15.59
C SER A 217 -14.98 -8.66 16.25
N LEU A 218 -14.49 -8.90 17.48
CA LEU A 218 -13.61 -7.98 18.19
C LEU A 218 -12.25 -7.82 17.51
N THR A 219 -11.73 -8.89 16.90
CA THR A 219 -10.47 -8.84 16.14
C THR A 219 -10.62 -7.98 14.89
N LEU A 220 -11.72 -8.14 14.13
CA LEU A 220 -12.04 -7.30 12.98
C LEU A 220 -12.17 -5.83 13.36
N LEU A 221 -12.86 -5.55 14.49
CA LEU A 221 -12.97 -4.21 15.02
C LEU A 221 -11.60 -3.62 15.38
N GLY A 222 -10.76 -4.38 16.07
CA GLY A 222 -9.41 -3.96 16.44
C GLY A 222 -8.56 -3.59 15.22
N GLN A 223 -8.59 -4.44 14.19
CA GLN A 223 -7.87 -4.17 12.93
C GLN A 223 -8.42 -2.96 12.19
N MET A 224 -9.74 -2.77 12.17
CA MET A 224 -10.35 -1.59 11.57
C MET A 224 -9.95 -0.30 12.29
N LEU A 225 -9.87 -0.31 13.63
CA LEU A 225 -9.40 0.82 14.42
C LEU A 225 -7.91 1.09 14.20
N GLU A 226 -7.09 0.04 14.16
CA GLU A 226 -5.65 0.14 13.89
C GLU A 226 -5.38 0.76 12.51
N LEU A 227 -6.00 0.23 11.46
CA LEU A 227 -5.85 0.75 10.10
C LEU A 227 -6.33 2.20 9.99
N ARG A 228 -7.44 2.54 10.63
CA ARG A 228 -7.95 3.92 10.66
C ARG A 228 -7.00 4.89 11.37
N ALA A 229 -6.37 4.46 12.47
CA ALA A 229 -5.40 5.29 13.18
C ALA A 229 -4.12 5.52 12.35
N ARG A 230 -3.64 4.47 11.67
CA ARG A 230 -2.46 4.54 10.77
C ARG A 230 -2.72 5.43 9.55
N SER A 231 -3.90 5.32 8.93
CA SER A 231 -4.21 6.13 7.74
C SER A 231 -4.35 7.63 8.07
N GLN A 232 -4.89 7.98 9.24
CA GLN A 232 -5.01 9.38 9.66
C GLN A 232 -3.66 10.06 9.88
N THR A 233 -2.72 9.37 10.53
CA THR A 233 -1.37 9.91 10.77
C THR A 233 -0.60 10.07 9.46
N THR A 234 -0.70 9.09 8.57
CA THR A 234 -0.08 9.13 7.24
C THR A 234 -0.64 10.26 6.39
N ALA A 235 -1.97 10.48 6.42
CA ALA A 235 -2.61 11.58 5.69
C ALA A 235 -2.18 12.97 6.17
N ALA A 236 -1.96 13.16 7.47
CA ALA A 236 -1.46 14.42 8.03
C ALA A 236 0.00 14.69 7.65
N ILE A 237 0.85 13.65 7.62
CA ILE A 237 2.22 13.78 7.11
C ILE A 237 2.20 14.09 5.61
N LYS A 238 1.33 13.43 4.84
CA LYS A 238 1.14 13.67 3.40
C LYS A 238 0.70 15.11 3.11
N SER A 239 -0.20 15.70 3.90
CA SER A 239 -0.64 17.07 3.69
C SER A 239 0.49 18.08 3.94
N LEU A 240 1.34 17.86 4.94
CA LEU A 240 2.50 18.71 5.20
C LEU A 240 3.53 18.64 4.07
N LEU A 241 3.80 17.44 3.53
CA LEU A 241 4.70 17.26 2.39
C LEU A 241 4.12 17.88 1.10
N GLY A 242 2.80 17.82 0.93
CA GLY A 242 2.10 18.41 -0.22
C GLY A 242 2.03 19.93 -0.23
N LEU A 243 2.24 20.58 0.93
CA LEU A 243 2.29 22.05 1.05
C LEU A 243 3.64 22.64 0.63
N SER A 244 4.66 21.81 0.36
CA SER A 244 5.90 22.28 -0.22
C SER A 244 5.63 22.79 -1.65
N PRO A 245 5.88 24.07 -1.95
CA PRO A 245 5.60 24.64 -3.26
C PRO A 245 6.47 23.95 -4.31
N LYS A 246 5.83 23.40 -5.34
CA LYS A 246 6.54 22.73 -6.45
C LYS A 246 7.17 23.73 -7.43
N THR A 247 6.70 24.98 -7.39
CA THR A 247 7.10 26.07 -8.28
C THR A 247 7.37 27.33 -7.47
N ALA A 248 8.33 28.12 -7.90
CA ALA A 248 8.59 29.47 -7.47
C ALA A 248 8.53 30.41 -8.67
N ARG A 249 8.13 31.65 -8.44
CA ARG A 249 8.23 32.69 -9.45
C ARG A 249 9.59 33.37 -9.32
N ARG A 250 10.36 33.38 -10.40
CA ARG A 250 11.67 34.04 -10.49
C ARG A 250 11.58 35.27 -11.37
N ILE A 251 12.26 36.34 -10.97
CA ILE A 251 12.42 37.59 -11.72
C ILE A 251 13.81 37.57 -12.36
N ASN A 252 13.84 37.49 -13.70
CA ASN A 252 15.10 37.55 -14.44
C ASN A 252 15.69 38.98 -14.38
N PRO A 253 17.00 39.15 -14.64
CA PRO A 253 17.67 40.47 -14.63
C PRO A 253 17.02 41.51 -15.56
N ASP A 254 16.34 41.06 -16.61
CA ASP A 254 15.61 41.89 -17.57
C ASP A 254 14.23 42.37 -17.04
N GLY A 255 13.85 42.00 -15.82
CA GLY A 255 12.58 42.36 -15.16
C GLY A 255 11.39 41.49 -15.57
N ILE A 256 11.62 40.40 -16.31
CA ILE A 256 10.57 39.47 -16.75
C ILE A 256 10.37 38.39 -15.68
N GLU A 257 9.11 38.18 -15.28
CA GLU A 257 8.69 37.12 -14.34
C GLU A 257 8.49 35.79 -15.08
N GLU A 258 9.01 34.70 -14.51
CA GLU A 258 8.78 33.34 -14.98
C GLU A 258 8.51 32.38 -13.82
N ASP A 259 7.56 31.45 -14.01
CA ASP A 259 7.31 30.40 -13.03
C ASP A 259 8.26 29.22 -13.30
N VAL A 260 9.18 28.97 -12.37
CA VAL A 260 10.16 27.89 -12.44
C VAL A 260 9.90 26.83 -11.36
N PRO A 261 10.25 25.56 -11.58
CA PRO A 261 10.26 24.56 -10.51
C PRO A 261 11.16 25.02 -9.34
N LEU A 262 10.77 24.71 -8.10
CA LEU A 262 11.53 25.11 -6.90
C LEU A 262 12.99 24.63 -6.94
N THR A 263 13.25 23.55 -7.66
CA THR A 263 14.57 22.94 -7.86
C THR A 263 15.51 23.77 -8.74
N HIS A 264 14.98 24.73 -9.51
CA HIS A 264 15.77 25.64 -10.35
C HIS A 264 16.02 27.00 -9.68
N VAL A 265 15.56 27.18 -8.44
CA VAL A 265 15.79 28.40 -7.66
C VAL A 265 17.14 28.29 -6.96
N HIS A 266 18.02 29.26 -7.24
CA HIS A 266 19.35 29.33 -6.63
C HIS A 266 19.40 30.42 -5.55
N VAL A 267 20.34 30.29 -4.61
CA VAL A 267 20.54 31.29 -3.55
C VAL A 267 21.03 32.59 -4.19
N GLY A 268 20.18 33.62 -4.16
CA GLY A 268 20.45 34.92 -4.80
C GLY A 268 19.48 35.27 -5.93
N ASP A 269 18.64 34.34 -6.38
CA ASP A 269 17.54 34.61 -7.30
C ASP A 269 16.49 35.51 -6.60
N MET A 270 15.96 36.49 -7.35
CA MET A 270 14.84 37.35 -6.94
C MET A 270 13.51 36.83 -7.47
#